data_AF-A0A0B6Z1X9-F1
#
_entry.id   AF-A0A0B6Z1X9-F1
#
_cell.length_a   1.000
_cell.length_b   1.000
_cell.length_c   1.000
_cell.angle_alpha   90.00
_cell.angle_beta   90.00
_cell.angle_gamma   90.00
#
_symmetry.space_group_name_H-M   'P 1'
#
loop_
_entity.id
_entity.type
_entity.pdbx_description
1 polymer ?
#
loop_
_entity_poly.entity_id
_entity_poly.type
_entity_poly.pdbx_seq_one_letter_code
_entity_poly.pdbx_strand_id
1 'polypeptide(L)'
;VGLLFYFGTCVAASMYIIGSIEILVKYMAPQLDRFGDIFNSCRLYGTVVLILLTIIIFFGVGIVSKFAAFSLACVLISIISIYIGIFVANPDRSMEVCYLGDRLLTQESVMFNNTFLCNKDESGPIYRHYCSDNTSSSCDYFKNPNTIARIVKAIPGLGSGVFKDNAKSRYTEQGKVVGTDEDGSTDRGEIIADLTSSFMVLLAIYFPSVTGIMAGSNRSGDLLDAQKSIPVGTIAAVATTSSVYISC
;
A
#
# COMPACT_ATOMS: atom_id res chain seq x y z
N VAL A 1 -3.75 7.21 32.00
CA VAL A 1 -3.93 6.08 31.07
C VAL A 1 -5.20 6.21 30.24
N GLY A 2 -6.39 6.32 30.84
CA GLY A 2 -7.66 6.42 30.10
C GLY A 2 -7.76 7.57 29.09
N LEU A 3 -7.30 8.78 29.44
CA LEU A 3 -7.30 9.94 28.52
C LEU A 3 -6.41 9.71 27.29
N LEU A 4 -5.20 9.15 27.49
CA LEU A 4 -4.27 8.84 26.40
C LEU A 4 -4.85 7.76 25.49
N PHE A 5 -5.50 6.74 26.07
CA PHE A 5 -6.18 5.70 25.31
C PHE A 5 -7.33 6.27 24.48
N TYR A 6 -8.15 7.14 25.07
CA TYR A 6 -9.23 7.82 24.37
C TYR A 6 -8.72 8.59 23.15
N PHE A 7 -7.71 9.46 23.32
CA PHE A 7 -7.12 10.18 22.19
C PHE A 7 -6.52 9.24 21.15
N GLY A 8 -5.84 8.17 21.57
CA GLY A 8 -5.33 7.15 20.66
C GLY A 8 -6.42 6.50 19.81
N THR A 9 -7.56 6.13 20.41
CA THR A 9 -8.69 5.56 19.67
C THR A 9 -9.35 6.57 18.73
N CYS A 10 -9.42 7.85 19.09
CA CYS A 10 -9.93 8.91 18.20
C CYS A 10 -9.05 9.12 16.97
N VAL A 11 -7.72 9.10 17.15
CA VAL A 11 -6.77 9.19 16.03
C VAL A 11 -6.84 7.95 15.15
N ALA A 12 -6.95 6.75 15.74
CA ALA A 12 -7.10 5.50 15.01
C ALA A 12 -8.40 5.49 14.17
N ALA A 13 -9.52 5.96 14.72
CA ALA A 13 -10.77 6.09 13.96
C ALA A 13 -10.61 7.00 12.73
N SER A 14 -9.88 8.12 12.87
CA SER A 14 -9.58 9.02 11.75
C SER A 14 -8.71 8.32 10.69
N MET A 15 -7.70 7.55 11.10
CA MET A 15 -6.84 6.76 10.21
C MET A 15 -7.65 5.75 9.39
N TYR A 16 -8.60 5.02 10.01
CA TYR A 16 -9.44 4.05 9.31
C TYR A 16 -10.38 4.71 8.29
N ILE A 17 -10.93 5.89 8.60
CA ILE A 17 -11.78 6.64 7.66
C ILE A 17 -10.95 7.10 6.46
N ILE A 18 -9.77 7.69 6.69
CA ILE A 18 -8.89 8.17 5.61
C ILE A 18 -8.47 7.00 4.71
N GLY A 19 -8.03 5.87 5.28
CA GLY A 19 -7.66 4.68 4.50
C GLY A 19 -8.83 4.13 3.68
N SER A 20 -10.05 4.14 4.23
CA SER A 20 -11.24 3.70 3.50
C SER A 20 -11.53 4.57 2.27
N ILE A 21 -11.32 5.88 2.38
CA ILE A 21 -11.57 6.83 1.29
C ILE A 21 -10.47 6.78 0.24
N GLU A 22 -9.22 6.62 0.65
CA GLU A 22 -8.12 6.42 -0.30
C GLU A 22 -8.39 5.22 -1.18
N ILE A 23 -8.85 4.10 -0.60
CA ILE A 23 -9.20 2.90 -1.36
C ILE A 23 -10.38 3.17 -2.29
N LEU A 24 -11.41 3.87 -1.81
CA LEU A 24 -12.60 4.22 -2.58
C LEU A 24 -12.25 5.06 -3.82
N VAL A 25 -11.47 6.12 -3.64
CA VAL A 25 -11.15 7.09 -4.70
C VAL A 25 -10.11 6.53 -5.67
N LYS A 26 -9.04 5.87 -5.20
CA LYS A 26 -7.99 5.35 -6.09
C LYS A 26 -8.42 4.10 -6.85
N TYR A 27 -9.09 3.15 -6.20
CA TYR A 27 -9.26 1.80 -6.74
C TYR A 27 -10.69 1.46 -7.17
N MET A 28 -11.71 1.97 -6.47
CA MET A 28 -13.10 1.56 -6.75
C MET A 28 -13.84 2.54 -7.67
N ALA A 29 -13.62 3.84 -7.49
CA ALA A 29 -14.32 4.88 -8.23
C ALA A 29 -13.39 6.07 -8.55
N PRO A 30 -12.44 5.91 -9.49
CA PRO A 30 -11.52 6.98 -9.90
C PRO A 30 -12.25 8.22 -10.45
N GLN A 31 -13.47 8.05 -10.97
CA GLN A 31 -14.33 9.16 -11.39
C GLN A 31 -14.76 10.11 -10.26
N LEU A 32 -14.61 9.72 -8.99
CA LEU A 32 -14.92 10.59 -7.85
C LEU A 32 -13.84 11.62 -7.54
N ASP A 33 -12.65 11.49 -8.14
CA ASP A 33 -11.58 12.48 -8.00
C ASP A 33 -11.89 13.73 -8.83
N ARG A 34 -12.81 14.54 -8.31
CA ARG A 34 -13.33 15.74 -8.99
C ARG A 34 -12.36 16.92 -8.94
N PHE A 35 -11.39 16.90 -8.02
CA PHE A 35 -10.52 18.04 -7.74
C PHE A 35 -9.13 17.93 -8.38
N GLY A 36 -8.77 16.79 -8.97
CA GLY A 36 -7.42 16.55 -9.52
C GLY A 36 -6.32 16.61 -8.46
N ASP A 37 -6.68 16.71 -7.19
CA ASP A 37 -5.80 16.75 -6.04
C ASP A 37 -6.38 15.82 -4.97
N ILE A 38 -5.67 14.71 -4.77
CA ILE A 38 -6.09 13.64 -3.88
C ILE A 38 -6.31 14.12 -2.44
N PHE A 39 -5.53 15.10 -1.98
CA PHE A 39 -5.64 15.60 -0.61
C PHE A 39 -6.98 16.30 -0.37
N ASN A 40 -7.44 17.09 -1.34
CA ASN A 40 -8.71 17.81 -1.24
C ASN A 40 -9.90 16.85 -1.35
N SER A 41 -9.81 15.88 -2.28
CA SER A 41 -10.79 14.80 -2.40
C SER A 41 -10.92 14.00 -1.09
N CYS A 42 -9.80 13.61 -0.48
CA CYS A 42 -9.79 12.90 0.81
C CYS A 42 -10.40 13.72 1.96
N ARG A 43 -10.14 15.03 2.04
CA ARG A 43 -10.73 15.91 3.08
C ARG A 43 -12.25 16.00 2.93
N LEU A 44 -12.75 16.20 1.72
CA LEU A 44 -14.18 16.34 1.46
C LEU A 44 -14.93 15.04 1.78
N TYR A 45 -14.53 13.92 1.17
CA TYR A 45 -15.20 12.65 1.42
C TYR A 45 -14.96 12.15 2.86
N GLY A 46 -13.82 12.50 3.46
CA GLY A 46 -13.48 12.26 4.88
C GLY A 46 -14.51 12.81 5.82
N THR A 47 -14.78 14.11 5.70
CA THR A 47 -15.76 14.79 6.54
C THR A 47 -17.18 14.26 6.33
N VAL A 48 -17.58 13.95 5.10
CA VAL A 48 -18.89 13.37 4.79
C VAL A 48 -19.07 11.99 5.45
N VAL A 49 -18.09 11.09 5.29
CA VAL A 49 -18.13 9.75 5.90
C VAL A 49 -18.13 9.84 7.42
N LEU A 50 -17.35 10.74 8.01
CA LEU A 50 -17.31 10.95 9.46
C LEU A 50 -18.67 11.40 10.01
N ILE A 51 -19.33 12.37 9.37
CA ILE A 51 -20.68 12.82 9.76
C ILE A 51 -21.67 11.66 9.66
N LEU A 52 -21.63 10.90 8.57
CA LEU A 52 -22.51 9.75 8.36
C LEU A 52 -22.31 8.68 9.45
N LEU A 53 -21.06 8.30 9.76
CA LEU A 53 -20.74 7.36 10.83
C LEU A 53 -21.22 7.87 12.20
N THR A 54 -21.10 9.16 12.45
CA THR A 54 -21.59 9.80 13.69
C THR A 54 -23.10 9.67 13.81
N ILE A 55 -23.83 9.92 12.72
CA ILE A 55 -25.29 9.76 12.66
C ILE A 55 -25.69 8.30 12.90
N ILE A 56 -25.02 7.33 12.26
CA ILE A 56 -25.30 5.90 12.46
C ILE A 56 -25.14 5.50 13.92
N ILE A 57 -24.05 5.92 14.56
CA ILE A 57 -23.77 5.59 15.96
C ILE A 57 -24.85 6.20 16.88
N PHE A 58 -25.33 7.42 16.56
CA PHE A 58 -26.37 8.08 17.34
C PHE A 58 -27.72 7.32 17.31
N PHE A 59 -28.07 6.71 16.17
CA PHE A 59 -29.30 5.93 16.05
C PHE A 59 -29.26 4.55 16.74
N GLY A 60 -28.07 4.02 17.05
CA GLY A 60 -27.94 2.88 17.96
C GLY A 60 -26.81 1.91 17.63
N VAL A 61 -25.94 1.67 18.62
CA VAL A 61 -24.77 0.78 18.54
C VAL A 61 -25.15 -0.71 18.40
N GLY A 62 -26.38 -1.08 18.74
CA GLY A 62 -26.85 -2.47 18.70
C GLY A 62 -26.90 -3.08 17.29
N ILE A 63 -26.98 -2.24 16.24
CA ILE A 63 -26.89 -2.71 14.85
C ILE A 63 -25.44 -3.06 14.50
N VAL A 64 -24.50 -2.20 14.89
CA VAL A 64 -23.06 -2.34 14.59
C VAL A 64 -22.49 -3.62 15.20
N SER A 65 -22.89 -3.96 16.43
CA SER A 65 -22.41 -5.17 17.11
C SER A 65 -22.79 -6.47 16.40
N LYS A 66 -23.92 -6.50 15.67
CA LYS A 66 -24.31 -7.67 14.85
C LYS A 66 -23.46 -7.81 13.60
N PHE A 67 -23.07 -6.69 12.97
CA PHE A 67 -22.23 -6.68 11.77
C PHE A 67 -20.74 -6.96 12.05
N ALA A 68 -20.30 -6.89 13.30
CA ALA A 68 -18.90 -7.16 13.67
C ALA A 68 -18.43 -8.57 13.28
N ALA A 69 -19.30 -9.58 13.39
CA ALA A 69 -18.97 -10.94 12.97
C ALA A 69 -18.78 -11.05 11.44
N PHE A 70 -19.57 -10.30 10.68
CA PHE A 70 -19.44 -10.24 9.22
C PHE A 70 -18.12 -9.59 8.80
N SER A 71 -17.71 -8.47 9.42
CA SER A 71 -16.43 -7.84 9.09
C SER A 71 -15.23 -8.74 9.42
N LEU A 72 -15.30 -9.49 10.53
CA LEU A 72 -14.28 -10.49 10.87
C LEU A 72 -14.18 -11.58 9.79
N ALA A 73 -15.31 -12.09 9.29
CA ALA A 73 -15.31 -13.09 8.24
C ALA A 73 -14.66 -12.57 6.94
N CYS A 74 -14.95 -11.32 6.54
CA CYS A 74 -14.29 -10.69 5.40
C CYS A 74 -12.76 -10.63 5.55
N VAL A 75 -12.26 -10.24 6.73
CA VAL A 75 -10.82 -10.17 6.99
C VAL A 75 -10.17 -11.56 6.88
N LEU A 76 -10.80 -12.59 7.46
CA LEU A 76 -10.27 -13.96 7.38
C LEU A 76 -10.24 -14.48 5.94
N ILE A 77 -11.28 -14.24 5.14
CA ILE A 77 -11.32 -14.63 3.72
C ILE A 77 -10.21 -13.92 2.93
N SER A 78 -9.98 -12.63 3.19
CA SER A 78 -8.89 -11.87 2.55
C SER A 78 -7.52 -12.46 2.90
N ILE A 79 -7.26 -12.79 4.17
CA ILE A 79 -6.01 -13.41 4.61
C ILE A 79 -5.80 -14.77 3.91
N ILE A 80 -6.84 -15.62 3.87
CA ILE A 80 -6.79 -16.92 3.18
C ILE A 80 -6.51 -16.73 1.69
N SER A 81 -7.13 -15.73 1.06
CA SER A 81 -6.92 -15.42 -0.36
C SER A 81 -5.48 -15.01 -0.66
N ILE A 82 -4.82 -14.27 0.24
CA ILE A 82 -3.40 -13.92 0.13
C ILE A 82 -2.54 -15.18 0.15
N TYR A 83 -2.75 -16.08 1.12
CA TYR A 83 -1.98 -17.34 1.18
C TYR A 83 -2.16 -18.21 -0.06
N ILE A 84 -3.40 -18.36 -0.56
CA ILE A 84 -3.67 -19.09 -1.80
C ILE A 84 -2.94 -18.40 -2.97
N GLY A 85 -2.96 -17.07 -3.03
CA GLY A 85 -2.28 -16.29 -4.07
C GLY A 85 -0.78 -16.53 -4.13
N ILE A 86 -0.11 -16.65 -2.97
CA ILE A 86 1.34 -16.93 -2.90
C ILE A 86 1.68 -18.28 -3.52
N PHE A 87 0.89 -19.33 -3.25
CA PHE A 87 1.15 -20.67 -3.78
C PHE A 87 0.74 -20.86 -5.25
N VAL A 88 -0.24 -20.07 -5.73
CA VAL A 88 -0.74 -20.11 -7.12
C VAL A 88 0.03 -19.16 -8.04
N ALA A 89 0.90 -18.30 -7.48
CA ALA A 89 1.68 -17.32 -8.24
C ALA A 89 2.48 -17.99 -9.36
N ASN A 90 2.20 -17.58 -10.61
CA ASN A 90 2.86 -18.10 -11.80
C ASN A 90 3.41 -16.92 -12.63
N PRO A 91 4.70 -16.93 -13.03
CA PRO A 91 5.32 -15.85 -13.80
C PRO A 91 4.59 -15.55 -15.12
N ASP A 92 3.98 -16.55 -15.77
CA ASP A 92 3.32 -16.37 -17.07
C ASP A 92 2.04 -15.53 -16.99
N ARG A 93 1.37 -15.53 -15.82
CA ARG A 93 0.15 -14.75 -15.57
C ARG A 93 0.42 -13.39 -14.94
N SER A 94 1.68 -13.10 -14.63
CA SER A 94 2.05 -11.88 -13.93
C SER A 94 2.10 -10.67 -14.87
N MET A 95 1.82 -9.50 -14.31
CA MET A 95 1.95 -8.22 -15.01
C MET A 95 3.42 -7.97 -15.37
N GLU A 96 3.64 -7.42 -16.56
CA GLU A 96 4.96 -7.00 -17.03
C GLU A 96 5.22 -5.55 -16.64
N VAL A 97 6.46 -5.31 -16.24
CA VAL A 97 6.91 -4.05 -15.66
C VAL A 97 8.21 -3.65 -16.37
N CYS A 98 8.36 -2.37 -16.72
CA CYS A 98 9.46 -1.89 -17.54
C CYS A 98 10.49 -1.15 -16.68
N TYR A 99 11.74 -1.62 -16.72
CA TYR A 99 12.88 -0.92 -16.16
C TYR A 99 13.73 -0.34 -17.28
N LEU A 100 14.12 0.93 -17.13
CA LEU A 100 15.15 1.57 -17.94
C LEU A 100 16.41 1.69 -17.10
N GLY A 101 17.39 0.80 -17.32
CA GLY A 101 18.50 0.64 -16.39
C GLY A 101 17.97 0.21 -15.03
N ASP A 102 18.13 1.08 -14.03
CA ASP A 102 17.62 0.86 -12.67
C ASP A 102 16.35 1.67 -12.33
N ARG A 103 15.81 2.42 -13.31
CA ARG A 103 14.62 3.25 -13.12
C ARG A 103 13.36 2.49 -13.52
N LEU A 104 12.38 2.45 -12.63
CA LEU A 104 11.07 1.85 -12.91
C LEU A 104 10.16 2.90 -13.57
N LEU A 105 9.56 2.55 -14.71
CA LEU A 105 8.69 3.43 -15.47
C LEU A 105 7.21 3.16 -15.17
N THR A 106 6.39 4.21 -15.22
CA THR A 106 4.94 4.10 -15.12
C THR A 106 4.37 3.39 -16.35
N GLN A 107 3.31 2.62 -16.15
CA GLN A 107 2.65 1.88 -17.22
C GLN A 107 2.17 2.80 -18.36
N GLU A 108 1.71 4.00 -18.04
CA GLU A 108 1.25 4.99 -19.03
C GLU A 108 2.36 5.48 -19.96
N SER A 109 3.59 5.67 -19.43
CA SER A 109 4.73 6.14 -20.22
C SER A 109 5.31 5.11 -21.20
N VAL A 110 4.92 3.83 -21.04
CA VAL A 110 5.42 2.69 -21.84
C VAL A 110 4.36 2.17 -22.80
N MET A 111 3.11 2.61 -22.67
CA MET A 111 2.00 2.22 -23.52
C MET A 111 1.97 3.07 -24.80
N PHE A 112 2.00 2.43 -25.97
CA PHE A 112 1.75 3.07 -27.25
C PHE A 112 0.73 2.28 -28.05
N ASN A 113 -0.38 2.92 -28.44
CA ASN A 113 -1.47 2.28 -29.20
C ASN A 113 -1.96 0.94 -28.58
N ASN A 114 -2.14 0.91 -27.25
CA ASN A 114 -2.48 -0.27 -26.44
C ASN A 114 -1.47 -1.44 -26.49
N THR A 115 -0.24 -1.19 -26.94
CA THR A 115 0.86 -2.15 -26.88
C THR A 115 1.90 -1.71 -25.86
N PHE A 116 2.38 -2.67 -25.07
CA PHE A 116 3.42 -2.45 -24.07
C PHE A 116 4.79 -2.49 -24.75
N LEU A 117 5.43 -1.33 -24.89
CA LEU A 117 6.66 -1.20 -25.68
C LEU A 117 7.83 -0.73 -24.81
N CYS A 118 8.46 -1.68 -24.11
CA CYS A 118 9.62 -1.43 -23.25
C CYS A 118 10.94 -1.56 -24.04
N ASN A 119 11.10 -0.78 -25.09
CA ASN A 119 12.28 -0.78 -25.96
C ASN A 119 12.90 0.61 -26.07
N LYS A 120 14.17 0.65 -26.48
CA LYS A 120 14.93 1.89 -26.69
C LYS A 120 14.79 2.45 -28.11
N ASP A 121 13.59 2.39 -28.68
CA ASP A 121 13.35 2.92 -30.03
C ASP A 121 13.19 4.45 -30.01
N GLU A 122 13.83 5.16 -30.95
CA GLU A 122 13.73 6.62 -31.07
C GLU A 122 12.30 7.09 -31.42
N SER A 123 11.48 6.21 -31.98
CA SER A 123 10.05 6.48 -32.23
C SER A 123 9.14 6.07 -31.07
N GLY A 124 9.70 5.45 -30.03
CA GLY A 124 8.98 4.85 -28.92
C GLY A 124 8.43 5.88 -27.92
N PRO A 125 7.47 5.47 -27.07
CA PRO A 125 6.87 6.35 -26.07
C PRO A 125 7.89 6.81 -25.02
N ILE A 126 8.81 5.91 -24.62
CA ILE A 126 9.87 6.22 -23.64
C ILE A 126 10.79 7.33 -24.17
N TYR A 127 11.16 7.30 -25.46
CA TYR A 127 11.99 8.34 -26.05
C TYR A 127 11.32 9.71 -25.99
N ARG A 128 10.00 9.81 -26.20
CA ARG A 128 9.28 11.10 -26.13
C ARG A 128 9.32 11.73 -24.74
N HIS A 129 9.26 10.90 -23.70
CA HIS A 129 9.34 11.36 -22.31
C HIS A 129 10.76 11.78 -21.89
N TYR A 130 11.79 11.10 -22.41
CA TYR A 130 13.19 11.38 -22.04
C TYR A 130 13.91 12.38 -22.94
N CYS A 131 13.51 12.48 -24.21
CA CYS A 131 14.18 13.24 -25.27
C CYS A 131 13.22 14.23 -25.95
N SER A 132 12.33 14.89 -25.20
CA SER A 132 11.51 15.98 -25.75
C SER A 132 12.39 17.10 -26.31
N ASP A 133 13.46 17.43 -25.58
CA ASP A 133 14.56 18.28 -26.05
C ASP A 133 15.84 17.45 -26.18
N ASN A 134 16.37 17.37 -27.40
CA ASN A 134 17.52 16.53 -27.78
C ASN A 134 18.83 16.85 -27.04
N THR A 135 18.86 17.94 -26.26
CA THR A 135 20.01 18.48 -25.52
C THR A 135 19.92 18.27 -24.02
N SER A 136 18.89 17.59 -23.53
CA SER A 136 18.71 17.31 -22.11
C SER A 136 19.64 16.17 -21.62
N SER A 137 20.19 16.31 -20.41
CA SER A 137 20.99 15.26 -19.75
C SER A 137 20.23 13.94 -19.56
N SER A 138 18.89 14.02 -19.56
CA SER A 138 17.99 12.86 -19.53
C SER A 138 18.00 12.08 -20.84
N CYS A 139 18.12 12.77 -21.96
CA CYS A 139 18.24 12.14 -23.27
C CYS A 139 19.59 11.44 -23.43
N ASP A 140 20.66 12.01 -22.86
CA ASP A 140 21.98 11.37 -22.81
C ASP A 140 21.94 10.07 -22.00
N TYR A 141 21.21 10.05 -20.88
CA TYR A 141 20.98 8.82 -20.10
C TYR A 141 20.27 7.73 -20.91
N PHE A 142 19.25 8.10 -21.70
CA PHE A 142 18.53 7.16 -22.57
C PHE A 142 19.40 6.65 -23.73
N LYS A 143 20.18 7.54 -24.38
CA LYS A 143 21.08 7.21 -25.48
C LYS A 143 22.32 6.42 -25.03
N ASN A 144 22.65 6.42 -23.75
CA ASN A 144 23.78 5.66 -23.21
C ASN A 144 23.63 4.16 -23.52
N PRO A 145 24.63 3.50 -24.14
CA PRO A 145 24.57 2.07 -24.45
C PRO A 145 24.51 1.18 -23.20
N ASN A 146 24.96 1.67 -22.05
CA ASN A 146 24.96 0.90 -20.80
C ASN A 146 23.57 0.80 -20.15
N THR A 147 22.68 1.74 -20.42
CA THR A 147 21.30 1.64 -19.93
C THR A 147 20.55 0.68 -20.84
N ILE A 148 19.81 -0.28 -20.30
CA ILE A 148 19.04 -1.25 -21.10
C ILE A 148 17.59 -1.19 -20.64
N ALA A 149 16.66 -1.17 -21.59
CA ALA A 149 15.26 -1.36 -21.28
C ALA A 149 15.02 -2.87 -21.07
N ARG A 150 14.63 -3.26 -19.85
CA ARG A 150 14.37 -4.64 -19.47
C ARG A 150 12.93 -4.81 -19.01
N ILE A 151 12.27 -5.83 -19.55
CA ILE A 151 10.95 -6.25 -19.11
C ILE A 151 11.14 -7.27 -17.98
N VAL A 152 10.53 -6.99 -16.83
CA VAL A 152 10.58 -7.87 -15.66
C VAL A 152 9.16 -8.24 -15.27
N LYS A 153 8.95 -9.52 -14.95
CA LYS A 153 7.70 -10.02 -14.40
C LYS A 153 7.52 -9.50 -12.97
N ALA A 154 6.43 -8.79 -12.70
CA ALA A 154 6.18 -8.18 -11.39
C ALA A 154 6.00 -9.22 -10.26
N ILE A 155 5.45 -10.39 -10.59
CA ILE A 155 5.22 -11.49 -9.64
C ILE A 155 5.83 -12.78 -10.21
N PRO A 156 7.14 -13.00 -10.00
CA PRO A 156 7.84 -14.14 -10.57
C PRO A 156 7.59 -15.47 -9.84
N GLY A 157 6.90 -15.44 -8.70
CA GLY A 157 6.56 -16.62 -7.89
C GLY A 157 7.65 -17.04 -6.89
N LEU A 158 7.34 -18.02 -6.03
CA LEU A 158 8.17 -18.39 -4.87
C LEU A 158 9.53 -19.02 -5.25
N GLY A 159 9.60 -19.73 -6.38
CA GLY A 159 10.81 -20.42 -6.85
C GLY A 159 11.83 -19.53 -7.55
N SER A 160 11.53 -18.23 -7.72
CA SER A 160 12.36 -17.31 -8.52
C SER A 160 13.64 -16.82 -7.83
N GLY A 161 13.80 -17.07 -6.53
CA GLY A 161 14.99 -16.64 -5.77
C GLY A 161 15.00 -15.17 -5.35
N VAL A 162 13.98 -14.39 -5.72
CA VAL A 162 13.86 -12.94 -5.45
C VAL A 162 13.87 -12.56 -3.98
N PHE A 163 13.65 -13.51 -3.06
CA PHE A 163 13.77 -13.26 -1.63
C PHE A 163 15.17 -12.81 -1.22
N LYS A 164 16.22 -13.35 -1.85
CA LYS A 164 17.60 -12.95 -1.55
C LYS A 164 17.90 -11.55 -2.07
N ASP A 165 17.32 -11.18 -3.20
CA ASP A 165 17.53 -9.88 -3.83
C ASP A 165 16.81 -8.75 -3.07
N ASN A 166 15.67 -9.08 -2.45
CA ASN A 166 14.88 -8.15 -1.63
C ASN A 166 15.27 -8.13 -0.13
N ALA A 167 16.24 -8.95 0.29
CA ALA A 167 16.62 -9.04 1.71
C ALA A 167 17.33 -7.78 2.24
N LYS A 168 17.88 -6.94 1.36
CA LYS A 168 18.59 -5.71 1.75
C LYS A 168 17.64 -4.52 1.79
N SER A 169 17.85 -3.64 2.78
CA SER A 169 17.13 -2.38 2.88
C SER A 169 17.41 -1.46 1.69
N ARG A 170 16.36 -0.85 1.14
CA ARG A 170 16.43 0.21 0.13
C ARG A 170 15.69 1.44 0.63
N TYR A 171 16.37 2.24 1.44
CA TYR A 171 15.86 3.54 1.87
C TYR A 171 16.16 4.58 0.78
N THR A 172 15.19 5.45 0.52
CA THR A 172 15.23 6.44 -0.55
C THR A 172 14.67 7.76 -0.03
N GLU A 173 15.30 8.87 -0.41
CA GLU A 173 14.85 10.22 -0.08
C GLU A 173 13.75 10.68 -1.03
N GLN A 174 12.90 11.60 -0.56
CA GLN A 174 11.81 12.16 -1.35
C GLN A 174 12.33 12.74 -2.67
N GLY A 175 11.65 12.41 -3.78
CA GLY A 175 12.01 12.91 -5.12
C GLY A 175 13.04 12.07 -5.88
N LYS A 176 13.70 11.10 -5.22
CA LYS A 176 14.64 10.18 -5.88
C LYS A 176 13.95 8.97 -6.47
N VAL A 177 14.58 8.35 -7.46
CA VAL A 177 14.09 7.10 -8.07
C VAL A 177 14.17 5.95 -7.06
N VAL A 178 13.08 5.18 -6.95
CA VAL A 178 12.92 4.14 -5.93
C VAL A 178 14.08 3.14 -5.94
N GLY A 179 14.78 3.03 -4.80
CA GLY A 179 15.88 2.08 -4.63
C GLY A 179 17.23 2.52 -5.22
N THR A 180 17.36 3.80 -5.59
CA THR A 180 18.60 4.43 -6.05
C THR A 180 18.77 5.82 -5.42
N ASP A 181 19.98 6.38 -5.49
CA ASP A 181 20.28 7.73 -5.01
C ASP A 181 20.16 8.82 -6.09
N GLU A 182 19.64 8.45 -7.28
CA GLU A 182 19.50 9.37 -8.41
C GLU A 182 18.20 10.20 -8.33
N ASP A 183 18.30 11.46 -8.76
CA ASP A 183 17.13 12.34 -8.87
C ASP A 183 16.18 11.84 -9.95
N GLY A 184 14.92 11.64 -9.58
CA GLY A 184 13.86 11.20 -10.48
C GLY A 184 12.97 12.36 -10.94
N SER A 185 12.24 12.15 -12.02
CA SER A 185 11.28 13.13 -12.54
C SER A 185 9.99 12.45 -13.01
N THR A 186 8.87 12.92 -12.48
CA THR A 186 7.52 12.44 -12.84
C THR A 186 7.18 12.72 -14.30
N ASP A 187 7.69 13.81 -14.88
CA ASP A 187 7.43 14.20 -16.27
C ASP A 187 8.00 13.18 -17.27
N ARG A 188 9.05 12.46 -16.85
CA ARG A 188 9.69 11.39 -17.62
C ARG A 188 9.00 10.04 -17.46
N GLY A 189 7.93 9.97 -16.67
CA GLY A 189 7.26 8.72 -16.33
C GLY A 189 8.04 7.86 -15.33
N GLU A 190 9.00 8.43 -14.59
CA GLU A 190 9.75 7.69 -13.57
C GLU A 190 8.94 7.58 -12.27
N ILE A 191 9.00 6.41 -11.63
CA ILE A 191 8.42 6.21 -10.30
C ILE A 191 9.42 6.71 -9.25
N ILE A 192 9.02 7.76 -8.53
CA ILE A 192 9.82 8.42 -7.50
C ILE A 192 9.29 8.12 -6.09
N ALA A 193 10.16 8.26 -5.10
CA ALA A 193 9.77 8.16 -3.70
C ALA A 193 8.93 9.39 -3.28
N ASP A 194 7.71 9.14 -2.80
CA ASP A 194 6.76 10.16 -2.36
C ASP A 194 7.15 10.80 -1.01
N LEU A 195 7.84 10.02 -0.15
CA LEU A 195 8.35 10.46 1.15
C LEU A 195 9.75 9.90 1.40
N THR A 196 10.59 10.66 2.09
CA THR A 196 11.88 10.16 2.60
C THR A 196 11.64 9.00 3.57
N SER A 197 12.19 7.84 3.23
CA SER A 197 12.04 6.62 4.00
C SER A 197 13.23 6.41 4.93
N SER A 198 12.95 6.05 6.18
CA SER A 198 13.94 5.63 7.17
C SER A 198 13.35 4.54 8.06
N PHE A 199 14.20 3.79 8.75
CA PHE A 199 13.75 2.73 9.66
C PHE A 199 12.71 3.23 10.68
N MET A 200 12.95 4.40 11.29
CA MET A 200 12.02 4.96 12.29
C MET A 200 10.69 5.40 11.68
N VAL A 201 10.69 5.95 10.46
CA VAL A 201 9.45 6.33 9.77
C VAL A 201 8.63 5.07 9.45
N LEU A 202 9.25 4.02 8.92
CA LEU A 202 8.54 2.77 8.63
C LEU A 202 8.03 2.08 9.89
N LEU A 203 8.80 2.09 10.99
CA LEU A 203 8.36 1.58 12.28
C LEU A 203 7.12 2.33 12.80
N ALA A 204 7.11 3.66 12.68
CA ALA A 204 5.98 4.50 13.11
C ALA A 204 4.72 4.23 12.27
N ILE A 205 4.87 3.98 10.97
CA ILE A 205 3.75 3.62 10.07
C ILE A 205 3.23 2.20 10.37
N TYR A 206 4.11 1.26 10.71
CA TYR A 206 3.74 -0.11 11.06
C TYR A 206 3.10 -0.22 12.44
N PHE A 207 3.50 0.61 13.40
CA PHE A 207 3.09 0.49 14.81
C PHE A 207 1.57 0.38 15.05
N PRO A 208 0.68 1.13 14.38
CA PRO A 208 -0.77 0.97 14.53
C PRO A 208 -1.28 -0.46 14.28
N SER A 209 -0.59 -1.27 13.47
CA SER A 209 -0.99 -2.65 13.13
C SER A 209 -0.91 -3.64 14.29
N VAL A 210 -0.09 -3.35 15.31
CA VAL A 210 0.10 -4.18 16.51
C VAL A 210 -0.58 -3.61 17.76
N THR A 211 -1.33 -2.51 17.61
CA THR A 211 -2.12 -1.93 18.69
C THR A 211 -3.43 -2.71 18.89
N GLY A 212 -4.25 -2.32 19.88
CA GLY A 212 -5.58 -2.91 20.08
C GLY A 212 -5.63 -4.13 20.99
N ILE A 213 -4.53 -4.52 21.65
CA ILE A 213 -4.49 -5.62 22.62
C ILE A 213 -5.51 -5.49 23.76
N MET A 214 -5.96 -4.26 24.05
CA MET A 214 -6.95 -3.97 25.09
C MET A 214 -8.40 -4.30 24.68
N ALA A 215 -8.65 -4.68 23.43
CA ALA A 215 -10.00 -5.04 22.98
C ALA A 215 -10.57 -6.25 23.74
N GLY A 216 -9.72 -7.17 24.18
CA GLY A 216 -10.14 -8.38 24.91
C GLY A 216 -10.73 -8.12 26.30
N SER A 217 -10.29 -7.07 27.00
CA SER A 217 -10.79 -6.74 28.34
C SER A 217 -12.12 -5.96 28.31
N ASN A 218 -12.48 -5.38 27.16
CA ASN A 218 -13.74 -4.63 26.98
C ASN A 218 -15.00 -5.50 27.13
N ARG A 219 -14.88 -6.83 27.11
CA ARG A 219 -15.96 -7.82 27.31
C ARG A 219 -15.78 -8.65 28.58
N SER A 220 -14.97 -8.18 29.52
CA SER A 220 -14.66 -8.89 30.77
C SER A 220 -15.89 -9.25 31.62
N GLY A 221 -16.94 -8.42 31.60
CA GLY A 221 -18.17 -8.67 32.36
C GLY A 221 -19.07 -9.79 31.80
N ASP A 222 -18.88 -10.19 30.55
CA ASP A 222 -19.66 -11.24 29.87
C ASP A 222 -18.98 -12.62 29.95
N LEU A 223 -17.79 -12.71 30.55
CA LEU A 223 -16.99 -13.94 30.60
C LEU A 223 -17.35 -14.79 31.83
N LEU A 224 -17.42 -16.11 31.62
CA LEU A 224 -17.63 -17.08 32.70
C LEU A 224 -16.46 -17.11 33.70
N ASP A 225 -15.22 -16.95 33.22
CA ASP A 225 -14.02 -16.75 34.03
C ASP A 225 -13.10 -15.73 33.36
N ALA A 226 -13.19 -14.47 33.81
CA ALA A 226 -12.40 -13.36 33.27
C ALA A 226 -10.91 -13.47 33.62
N GLN A 227 -10.56 -14.00 34.81
CA GLN A 227 -9.16 -14.06 35.27
C GLN A 227 -8.33 -15.03 34.44
N LYS A 228 -8.94 -16.12 33.96
CA LYS A 228 -8.28 -17.07 33.07
C LYS A 228 -8.41 -16.70 31.58
N SER A 229 -9.59 -16.25 31.15
CA SER A 229 -9.88 -16.09 29.71
C SER A 229 -9.19 -14.89 29.08
N ILE A 230 -9.04 -13.77 29.81
CA ILE A 230 -8.39 -12.56 29.31
C ILE A 230 -6.91 -12.81 28.96
N PRO A 231 -6.05 -13.34 29.87
CA PRO A 231 -4.64 -13.54 29.54
C PRO A 231 -4.43 -14.57 28.43
N VAL A 232 -5.16 -15.70 28.47
CA VAL A 232 -5.03 -16.76 27.46
C VAL A 232 -5.47 -16.25 26.08
N GLY A 233 -6.62 -15.59 26.00
CA GLY A 233 -7.14 -15.05 24.74
C GLY A 233 -6.24 -13.97 24.14
N THR A 234 -5.72 -13.06 24.97
CA THR A 234 -4.85 -11.97 24.49
C THR A 234 -3.53 -12.51 23.95
N ILE A 235 -2.87 -13.46 24.65
CA ILE A 235 -1.60 -14.05 24.20
C ILE A 235 -1.81 -14.84 22.90
N ALA A 236 -2.87 -15.64 22.82
CA ALA A 236 -3.19 -16.42 21.61
C ALA A 236 -3.47 -15.51 20.41
N ALA A 237 -4.22 -14.42 20.60
CA ALA A 237 -4.50 -13.44 19.55
C ALA A 237 -3.21 -12.79 19.04
N VAL A 238 -2.34 -12.31 19.94
CA VAL A 238 -1.05 -11.69 19.57
C VAL A 238 -0.15 -12.68 18.84
N ALA A 239 -0.07 -13.93 19.29
CA ALA A 239 0.72 -14.97 18.62
C ALA A 239 0.19 -15.25 17.20
N THR A 240 -1.14 -15.29 17.04
CA THR A 240 -1.78 -15.52 15.74
C THR A 240 -1.51 -14.38 14.78
N THR A 241 -1.75 -13.12 15.18
CA THR A 241 -1.50 -11.96 14.31
C THR A 241 -0.02 -11.80 13.96
N SER A 242 0.88 -12.05 14.92
CA SER A 242 2.32 -12.01 14.68
C SER A 242 2.75 -13.08 13.66
N SER A 243 2.18 -14.28 13.76
CA SER A 243 2.45 -15.35 12.80
C SER A 243 1.99 -14.98 11.38
N VAL A 244 0.82 -14.34 11.24
CA VAL A 244 0.33 -13.85 9.95
C VAL A 244 1.25 -12.78 9.37
N TYR A 245 1.67 -11.78 10.17
CA TYR A 245 2.55 -10.70 9.71
C TYR A 245 3.97 -11.14 9.36
N ILE A 246 4.51 -12.19 9.99
CA ILE A 246 5.87 -12.68 9.73
C ILE A 246 5.92 -13.66 8.56
N SER A 247 4.83 -14.39 8.31
CA SER A 247 4.79 -15.43 7.28
C SER A 247 4.36 -14.94 5.89
N CYS A 248 3.66 -13.81 5.82
CA CYS A 248 3.38 -13.09 4.58
C CYS A 248 4.50 -12.10 4.28
#